data_AF-A0A9D2PD72-F1
#
_entry.id   AF-A0A9D2PD72-F1
#
_cell.length_a   1.000
_cell.length_b   1.000
_cell.length_c   1.000
_cell.angle_alpha   90.00
_cell.angle_beta   90.00
_cell.angle_gamma   90.00
#
_symmetry.space_group_name_H-M   'P 1'
#
loop_
_entity.id
_entity.type
_entity.pdbx_description
1 polymer ?
#
loop_
_entity_poly.entity_id
_entity_poly.type
_entity_poly.pdbx_seq_one_letter_code
_entity_poly.pdbx_strand_id
1 'polypeptide(L)'
;MDQNFTSQTVSLDGRSASIPAGAASGVREECGIFGIYDTAGGTVSREIYKGLCALQHRGQESCGIAVSSTDGPPKNIRFHKGLGLVSEVFDESILSSLSGNLGIG
;
A
#
# COMPACT_ATOMS: atom_id res chain seq x y z
N MET A 1 -7.98 -23.55 10.69
CA MET A 1 -8.87 -22.45 10.25
C MET A 1 -8.27 -21.19 10.85
N ASP A 2 -7.16 -20.78 10.25
CA ASP A 2 -6.12 -20.00 10.90
C ASP A 2 -6.17 -18.57 10.36
N GLN A 3 -6.79 -17.68 11.13
CA GLN A 3 -6.88 -16.24 10.82
C GLN A 3 -5.65 -15.53 11.37
N ASN A 4 -4.46 -16.00 10.97
CA ASN A 4 -3.21 -15.32 11.29
C ASN A 4 -3.03 -14.16 10.31
N PHE A 5 -2.74 -12.99 10.86
CA PHE A 5 -2.35 -11.75 10.18
C PHE A 5 -1.61 -12.00 8.86
N THR A 6 -2.32 -11.92 7.73
CA THR A 6 -1.69 -12.00 6.40
C THR A 6 -1.39 -10.59 5.94
N SER A 7 -0.19 -10.10 6.27
CA SER A 7 0.50 -9.15 5.40
C SER A 7 0.52 -9.78 4.00
N GLN A 8 -0.26 -9.25 3.06
CA GLN A 8 -0.19 -9.73 1.68
C GLN A 8 1.07 -9.15 1.05
N THR A 9 2.15 -9.93 1.09
CA THR A 9 3.38 -9.65 0.36
C THR A 9 3.16 -9.94 -1.12
N VAL A 10 3.13 -8.92 -1.98
CA VAL A 10 3.15 -9.11 -3.44
C VAL A 10 4.60 -8.94 -3.90
N SER A 11 5.19 -10.03 -4.39
CA SER A 11 6.57 -10.06 -4.89
C SER A 11 6.62 -9.62 -6.35
N LEU A 12 7.41 -8.60 -6.69
CA LEU A 12 7.72 -8.27 -8.08
C LEU A 12 9.07 -8.83 -8.56
N ASP A 13 10.05 -9.06 -7.67
CA ASP A 13 11.41 -9.47 -8.07
C ASP A 13 11.98 -10.70 -7.33
N GLY A 14 11.13 -11.56 -6.75
CA GLY A 14 11.58 -12.82 -6.12
C GLY A 14 12.38 -12.69 -4.81
N ARG A 15 12.40 -11.52 -4.16
CA ARG A 15 12.99 -11.31 -2.83
C ARG A 15 11.92 -10.87 -1.83
N SER A 16 11.53 -11.76 -0.90
CA SER A 16 10.59 -11.48 0.19
C SER A 16 11.33 -10.93 1.41
N ALA A 17 10.90 -9.79 1.95
CA ALA A 17 11.28 -9.37 3.30
C ALA A 17 10.15 -9.73 4.28
N SER A 18 10.45 -10.57 5.28
CA SER A 18 9.50 -10.96 6.33
C SER A 18 9.54 -9.97 7.50
N ILE A 19 8.46 -9.23 7.74
CA ILE A 19 8.25 -8.44 8.97
C ILE A 19 7.51 -9.35 9.97
N PRO A 20 7.95 -9.49 11.23
CA PRO A 20 7.29 -10.39 12.19
C PRO A 20 5.89 -9.88 12.59
N ALA A 21 4.89 -10.77 12.49
CA ALA A 21 3.49 -10.49 12.84
C ALA A 21 3.26 -10.60 14.35
N GLY A 22 2.81 -9.49 14.98
CA GLY A 22 2.35 -9.46 16.37
C GLY A 22 0.88 -9.92 16.49
N ALA A 23 0.61 -10.80 17.44
CA ALA A 23 -0.68 -11.44 17.67
C ALA A 23 -1.73 -10.53 18.33
N ALA A 24 -2.98 -10.55 17.86
CA ALA A 24 -4.17 -10.14 18.65
C ALA A 24 -5.48 -10.71 18.08
N SER A 25 -6.33 -11.24 18.96
CA SER A 25 -7.59 -11.96 18.69
C SER A 25 -8.84 -11.07 18.87
N GLY A 26 -9.78 -11.10 17.91
CA GLY A 26 -11.13 -10.52 17.97
C GLY A 26 -11.64 -10.10 16.58
N VAL A 27 -12.95 -10.10 16.32
CA VAL A 27 -13.50 -9.40 15.13
C VAL A 27 -13.26 -7.92 15.36
N ARG A 28 -12.22 -7.42 14.72
CA ARG A 28 -11.72 -6.05 14.82
C ARG A 28 -11.88 -5.45 13.43
N GLU A 29 -12.49 -4.28 13.33
CA GLU A 29 -12.20 -3.41 12.19
C GLU A 29 -10.69 -3.18 12.20
N GLU A 30 -10.03 -3.60 11.14
CA GLU A 30 -8.58 -3.67 11.09
C GLU A 30 -8.10 -3.00 9.81
N CYS A 31 -7.41 -1.89 9.94
CA CYS A 31 -6.83 -1.23 8.77
C CYS A 31 -5.84 -2.18 8.09
N GLY A 32 -5.93 -2.30 6.76
CA GLY A 32 -4.91 -2.99 5.95
C GLY A 32 -3.77 -2.03 5.60
N ILE A 33 -2.53 -2.53 5.61
CA ILE A 33 -1.36 -1.79 5.14
C ILE A 33 -0.68 -2.59 4.03
N PHE A 34 -0.32 -1.91 2.94
CA PHE A 34 0.38 -2.49 1.81
C PHE A 34 1.61 -1.67 1.45
N GLY A 35 2.78 -2.30 1.37
CA GLY A 35 4.04 -1.63 1.07
C GLY A 35 4.78 -2.32 -0.06
N ILE A 36 5.42 -1.53 -0.92
CA ILE A 36 6.13 -2.03 -2.09
C ILE A 36 7.36 -1.16 -2.39
N TYR A 37 8.39 -1.82 -2.88
CA TYR A 37 9.62 -1.21 -3.34
C TYR A 37 10.03 -1.87 -4.65
N ASP A 38 10.27 -1.07 -5.68
CA ASP A 38 10.76 -1.49 -6.98
C ASP A 38 12.24 -1.13 -7.12
N THR A 39 13.05 -2.18 -7.28
CA THR A 39 14.51 -2.07 -7.45
C THR A 39 14.91 -1.64 -8.87
N ALA A 40 14.04 -1.82 -9.85
CA ALA A 40 14.22 -1.38 -11.23
C ALA A 40 13.85 0.10 -11.44
N GLY A 41 13.31 0.78 -10.42
CA GLY A 41 13.00 2.21 -10.44
C GLY A 41 11.65 2.56 -11.09
N GLY A 42 10.77 1.59 -11.32
CA GLY A 42 9.41 1.82 -11.80
C GLY A 42 8.54 2.54 -10.78
N THR A 43 7.37 2.99 -11.21
CA THR A 43 6.39 3.64 -10.33
C THR A 43 5.47 2.59 -9.71
N VAL A 44 5.29 2.65 -8.38
CA VAL A 44 4.59 1.60 -7.62
C VAL A 44 3.17 1.95 -7.17
N SER A 45 2.65 3.12 -7.52
CA SER A 45 1.35 3.62 -7.03
C SER A 45 0.17 2.73 -7.45
N ARG A 46 0.22 2.13 -8.64
CA ARG A 46 -0.86 1.26 -9.17
C ARG A 46 -0.90 -0.08 -8.47
N GLU A 47 0.25 -0.60 -8.10
CA GLU A 47 0.44 -1.85 -7.39
C GLU A 47 -0.09 -1.70 -5.96
N ILE A 48 0.20 -0.57 -5.31
CA ILE A 48 -0.37 -0.22 -4.01
C ILE A 48 -1.88 -0.09 -4.10
N TYR A 49 -2.41 0.64 -5.09
CA TYR A 49 -3.85 0.74 -5.32
C TYR A 49 -4.53 -0.62 -5.43
N LYS A 50 -3.96 -1.55 -6.22
CA LYS A 50 -4.47 -2.92 -6.35
C LYS A 50 -4.42 -3.68 -5.02
N GLY A 51 -3.33 -3.54 -4.27
CA GLY A 51 -3.19 -4.14 -2.94
C GLY A 51 -4.23 -3.62 -1.95
N LEU A 52 -4.47 -2.31 -1.93
CA LEU A 52 -5.50 -1.69 -1.10
C LEU A 52 -6.92 -2.13 -1.48
N CYS A 53 -7.22 -2.24 -2.77
CA CYS A 53 -8.49 -2.81 -3.23
C CYS A 53 -8.70 -4.24 -2.71
N ALA A 54 -7.66 -5.07 -2.70
CA ALA A 54 -7.74 -6.44 -2.16
C ALA A 54 -7.95 -6.47 -0.63
N LEU A 55 -7.47 -5.45 0.09
CA LEU A 55 -7.58 -5.31 1.54
C LEU A 55 -8.83 -4.54 1.99
N GLN A 56 -9.61 -3.96 1.08
CA GLN A 56 -10.76 -3.08 1.36
C GLN A 56 -11.81 -3.74 2.27
N HIS A 57 -11.90 -5.06 2.27
CA HIS A 57 -12.82 -5.81 3.15
C HIS A 57 -12.56 -5.60 4.65
N ARG A 58 -11.39 -5.04 5.03
CA ARG A 58 -11.00 -4.83 6.43
C ARG A 58 -11.24 -3.41 6.96
N GLY A 59 -11.52 -2.45 6.07
CA GLY A 59 -11.86 -1.07 6.44
C GLY A 59 -12.45 -0.28 5.27
N GLN A 60 -13.60 0.35 5.47
CA GLN A 60 -14.33 1.11 4.43
C GLN A 60 -14.30 2.63 4.61
N GLU A 61 -13.69 3.14 5.68
CA GLU A 61 -13.88 4.54 6.06
C GLU A 61 -12.91 5.51 5.38
N SER A 62 -11.68 5.08 5.11
CA SER A 62 -10.66 5.92 4.47
C SER A 62 -9.52 5.09 3.86
N CYS A 63 -8.78 5.69 2.94
CA CYS A 63 -7.56 5.09 2.38
C CYS A 63 -6.55 6.17 1.96
N GLY A 64 -5.29 5.78 1.80
CA GLY A 64 -4.20 6.67 1.42
C GLY A 64 -3.09 5.92 0.71
N ILE A 65 -2.30 6.64 -0.10
CA ILE A 65 -1.07 6.15 -0.71
C ILE A 65 -0.02 7.22 -0.53
N ALA A 66 1.18 6.82 -0.08
CA ALA A 66 2.36 7.66 -0.02
C ALA A 66 3.50 6.97 -0.79
N VAL A 67 4.14 7.70 -1.67
CA VAL A 67 5.27 7.24 -2.49
C VAL A 67 6.47 8.17 -2.34
N SER A 68 7.65 7.62 -2.59
CA SER A 68 8.93 8.30 -2.58
C SER A 68 9.82 7.71 -3.67
N SER A 69 10.78 8.50 -4.15
CA SER A 69 11.83 8.00 -5.04
C SER A 69 13.13 7.83 -4.26
N THR A 70 13.75 6.66 -4.33
CA THR A 70 15.03 6.39 -3.64
C THR A 70 16.19 7.19 -4.19
N ASP A 71 16.09 7.63 -5.45
CA ASP A 71 17.15 8.34 -6.16
C ASP A 71 16.91 9.85 -6.21
N GLY A 72 15.78 10.29 -5.65
CA GLY A 72 15.41 11.70 -5.61
C GLY A 72 16.02 12.47 -4.43
N PRO A 73 15.82 13.80 -4.39
CA PRO A 73 16.30 14.61 -3.29
C PRO A 73 15.61 14.22 -1.97
N PRO A 74 16.24 14.52 -0.81
CA PRO A 74 15.61 14.30 0.49
C PRO A 74 14.22 14.96 0.55
N LYS A 75 13.27 14.32 1.24
CA LYS A 75 11.89 14.82 1.43
C LYS A 75 11.06 14.91 0.15
N ASN A 76 11.27 14.00 -0.80
CA ASN A 76 10.50 13.87 -2.05
C ASN A 76 9.23 13.00 -1.94
N ILE A 77 8.59 12.97 -0.77
CA ILE A 77 7.39 12.17 -0.54
C ILE A 77 6.20 12.83 -1.23
N ARG A 78 5.46 12.06 -2.02
CA ARG A 78 4.15 12.43 -2.58
C ARG A 78 3.10 11.55 -1.93
N PHE A 79 1.96 12.10 -1.56
CA PHE A 79 0.89 11.32 -0.98
C PHE A 79 -0.48 11.87 -1.33
N HIS A 80 -1.48 11.00 -1.29
CA HIS A 80 -2.88 11.36 -1.38
C HIS A 80 -3.68 10.49 -0.41
N LYS A 81 -4.68 11.07 0.26
CA LYS A 81 -5.58 10.37 1.18
C LYS A 81 -6.99 10.95 1.08
N GLY A 82 -7.98 10.10 1.29
CA GLY A 82 -9.38 10.48 1.22
C GLY A 82 -10.25 9.57 2.08
N LEU A 83 -11.49 10.03 2.30
CA LEU A 83 -12.54 9.22 2.91
C LEU A 83 -13.26 8.43 1.81
N GLY A 84 -13.76 7.24 2.16
CA GLY A 84 -14.47 6.36 1.24
C GLY A 84 -13.59 5.26 0.64
N LEU A 85 -14.12 4.63 -0.41
CA LEU A 85 -13.52 3.46 -1.04
C LEU A 85 -12.25 3.83 -1.83
N VAL A 86 -11.31 2.90 -1.97
CA VAL A 86 -10.07 3.08 -2.73
C VAL A 86 -10.36 3.53 -4.18
N SER A 87 -11.42 3.01 -4.80
CA SER A 87 -11.85 3.43 -6.14
C SER A 87 -12.42 4.85 -6.22
N GLU A 88 -12.91 5.40 -5.10
CA GLU A 88 -13.46 6.77 -5.03
C GLU A 88 -12.36 7.79 -4.73
N VAL A 89 -11.37 7.39 -3.92
CA VAL A 89 -10.26 8.25 -3.51
C VAL A 89 -9.18 8.34 -4.59
N PHE A 90 -8.99 7.30 -5.40
CA PHE A 90 -7.92 7.23 -6.40
C PHE A 90 -8.46 7.08 -7.83
N ASP A 91 -8.37 8.16 -8.60
CA ASP A 91 -8.53 8.13 -10.05
C ASP A 91 -7.17 8.03 -10.78
N GLU A 92 -7.23 7.90 -12.10
CA GLU A 92 -6.04 7.75 -12.95
C GLU A 92 -5.10 8.98 -12.89
N SER A 93 -5.66 10.17 -12.70
CA SER A 93 -4.89 11.42 -12.59
C SER A 93 -4.10 11.45 -11.29
N ILE A 94 -4.75 11.08 -10.17
CA ILE A 94 -4.13 10.97 -8.85
C ILE A 94 -3.04 9.91 -8.88
N LEU A 95 -3.33 8.70 -9.38
CA LEU A 95 -2.34 7.62 -9.45
C LEU A 95 -1.11 7.99 -10.30
N SER A 96 -1.33 8.72 -11.39
CA SER A 96 -0.24 9.23 -12.26
C SER A 96 0.60 10.31 -11.57
N SER A 97 0.00 11.10 -10.67
CA SER A 97 0.73 12.11 -9.88
C SER A 97 1.64 11.50 -8.80
N LEU A 98 1.30 10.29 -8.33
CA LEU A 98 2.04 9.54 -7.32
C LEU A 98 3.19 8.74 -7.95
N SER A 99 4.22 9.44 -8.43
CA SER A 99 5.45 8.82 -8.94
C SER A 99 6.48 8.58 -7.84
N GLY A 100 7.06 7.38 -7.83
CA GLY A 100 8.07 6.91 -6.88
C GLY A 100 8.22 5.40 -6.93
N ASN A 101 9.42 4.90 -6.65
CA ASN A 101 9.73 3.46 -6.65
C ASN A 101 9.61 2.82 -5.27
N LEU A 102 9.29 3.58 -4.24
CA LEU A 102 8.99 3.11 -2.90
C LEU A 102 7.65 3.67 -2.48
N GLY A 103 6.78 2.88 -1.86
CA GLY A 103 5.54 3.42 -1.33
C GLY A 103 4.80 2.50 -0.36
N ILE A 104 3.86 3.11 0.34
CA ILE A 104 2.94 2.47 1.29
C ILE A 104 1.52 2.96 1.06
N GLY A 105 0.54 2.16 1.43
CA GLY A 105 -0.87 2.52 1.52
C GLY A 105 -1.53 1.86 2.71
#